data_AF-A0A0K4ZH24-F1
#
_entry.id   AF-A0A0K4ZH24-F1
#
_cell.length_a   1.000
_cell.length_b   1.000
_cell.length_c   1.000
_cell.angle_alpha   90.00
_cell.angle_beta   90.00
_cell.angle_gamma   90.00
#
_symmetry.space_group_name_H-M   'P 1'
#
loop_
_entity.id
_entity.type
_entity.pdbx_description
1 polymer ?
#
loop_
_entity_poly.entity_id
_entity_poly.type
_entity_poly.pdbx_seq_one_letter_code
_entity_poly.pdbx_strand_id
1 'polypeptide(L)'
;MSTFTMEWLQNTITSIESARDEMPFGLDNDQAHMLTAFKIALASLERERVRHEHAKWSDSTFGCVGPIGPLKHLSKEALEAAAEPDDLSEWADMQFLLWDAQRRAGISDAEITAAMENKLKINMERQWPEPKDGEPRLHIKEPGNSPVTPDGWISCSELMPDDGQHVIILCDGAFVLYAQYRDGEFFDIVRNGDEFFETQSRNVTDWMQLPEPPL
;
A
#
# COMPACT_ATOMS: atom_id res chain seq x y z
N MET A 1 -41.54 4.49 -8.59
CA MET A 1 -40.40 5.30 -8.10
C MET A 1 -39.41 5.40 -9.25
N SER A 2 -38.96 6.61 -9.60
CA SER A 2 -37.92 6.78 -10.61
C SER A 2 -36.61 6.19 -10.07
N THR A 3 -36.02 5.24 -10.78
CA THR A 3 -34.74 4.64 -10.40
C THR A 3 -33.61 5.57 -10.84
N PHE A 4 -32.77 6.01 -9.90
CA PHE A 4 -31.56 6.75 -10.20
C PHE A 4 -30.55 5.81 -10.88
N THR A 5 -30.16 6.09 -12.13
CA THR A 5 -29.21 5.26 -12.90
C THR A 5 -28.00 6.08 -13.37
N MET A 6 -26.87 5.40 -13.59
CA MET A 6 -25.67 6.01 -14.17
C MET A 6 -25.96 6.62 -15.55
N GLU A 7 -26.77 5.95 -16.37
CA GLU A 7 -27.24 6.44 -17.67
C GLU A 7 -28.06 7.73 -17.54
N TRP A 8 -28.98 7.77 -16.57
CA TRP A 8 -29.77 8.97 -16.32
C TRP A 8 -28.87 10.15 -15.93
N LEU A 9 -27.86 9.92 -15.09
CA LEU A 9 -26.92 10.95 -14.65
C LEU A 9 -26.06 11.45 -15.81
N GLN A 10 -25.56 10.55 -16.65
CA GLN A 10 -24.81 10.90 -17.86
C GLN A 10 -25.66 11.75 -18.81
N ASN A 11 -26.89 11.32 -19.11
CA ASN A 11 -27.80 12.06 -19.99
C ASN A 11 -28.15 13.45 -19.42
N THR A 12 -28.31 13.54 -18.10
CA THR A 12 -28.59 14.81 -17.40
C THR A 12 -27.40 15.77 -17.50
N ILE A 13 -26.17 15.29 -17.28
CA ILE A 13 -24.95 16.08 -17.44
C ILE A 13 -24.84 16.60 -18.87
N THR A 14 -24.98 15.72 -19.87
CA THR A 14 -24.91 16.10 -21.29
C THR A 14 -25.94 17.17 -21.65
N SER A 15 -27.17 17.04 -21.14
CA SER A 15 -28.25 18.01 -21.35
C SER A 15 -27.91 19.38 -20.76
N ILE A 16 -27.41 19.43 -19.52
CA ILE A 16 -27.02 20.67 -18.85
C ILE A 16 -25.83 21.34 -19.55
N GLU A 17 -24.84 20.56 -20.00
CA GLU A 17 -23.69 21.09 -20.74
C GLU A 17 -24.10 21.66 -22.09
N SER A 18 -25.00 20.99 -22.81
CA SER A 18 -25.54 21.49 -24.07
C SER A 18 -26.30 22.81 -23.84
N ALA A 19 -27.13 22.87 -22.79
CA ALA A 19 -27.87 24.09 -22.46
C ALA A 19 -26.94 25.25 -22.06
N ARG A 20 -25.86 24.99 -21.33
CA ARG A 20 -24.82 26.00 -21.00
C ARG A 20 -24.25 26.63 -22.26
N ASP A 21 -23.91 25.81 -23.25
CA ASP A 21 -23.23 26.26 -24.46
C ASP A 21 -24.15 27.12 -25.36
N GLU A 22 -25.47 26.99 -25.21
CA GLU A 22 -26.48 27.81 -25.89
C GLU A 22 -26.83 29.11 -25.13
N MET A 23 -26.45 29.24 -23.86
CA MET A 23 -26.79 30.40 -23.02
C MET A 23 -25.81 31.57 -23.19
N PRO A 24 -26.26 32.80 -23.51
CA PRO A 24 -25.39 33.96 -23.71
C PRO A 24 -24.52 34.33 -22.50
N PHE A 25 -24.98 33.97 -21.29
CA PHE A 25 -24.32 34.28 -20.02
C PHE A 25 -23.85 33.02 -19.28
N GLY A 26 -23.95 31.84 -19.89
CA GLY A 26 -23.64 30.56 -19.26
C GLY A 26 -24.60 30.16 -18.12
N LEU A 27 -24.18 29.16 -17.33
CA LEU A 27 -24.91 28.71 -16.14
C LEU A 27 -24.76 29.71 -14.99
N ASP A 28 -25.81 29.85 -14.18
CA ASP A 28 -25.66 30.50 -12.88
C ASP A 28 -24.82 29.65 -11.90
N ASN A 29 -24.47 30.23 -10.75
CA ASN A 29 -23.62 29.56 -9.76
C ASN A 29 -24.23 28.27 -9.22
N ASP A 30 -25.55 28.22 -9.00
CA ASP A 30 -26.21 27.05 -8.43
C ASP A 30 -26.28 25.91 -9.47
N GLN A 31 -26.55 26.26 -10.72
CA GLN A 31 -26.49 25.34 -11.86
C GLN A 31 -25.08 24.80 -12.08
N ALA A 32 -24.05 25.65 -11.98
CA ALA A 32 -22.65 25.25 -12.10
C ALA A 32 -22.23 24.30 -10.95
N HIS A 33 -22.63 24.60 -9.72
CA HIS A 33 -22.41 23.70 -8.58
C HIS A 33 -23.15 22.36 -8.74
N MET A 34 -24.39 22.39 -9.20
CA MET A 34 -25.16 21.18 -9.48
C MET A 34 -24.50 20.30 -10.55
N LEU A 35 -24.07 20.90 -11.66
CA LEU A 35 -23.35 20.18 -12.72
C LEU A 35 -22.06 19.55 -12.17
N THR A 36 -21.32 20.28 -11.32
CA THR A 36 -20.11 19.76 -10.68
C THR A 36 -20.42 18.57 -9.77
N ALA A 37 -21.45 18.66 -8.94
CA ALA A 37 -21.88 17.58 -8.07
C ALA A 37 -22.30 16.33 -8.87
N PHE A 38 -23.01 16.52 -9.99
CA PHE A 38 -23.40 15.41 -10.88
C PHE A 38 -22.19 14.73 -11.50
N LYS A 39 -21.19 15.48 -11.96
CA LYS A 39 -19.95 14.92 -12.51
C LYS A 39 -19.17 14.11 -11.47
N ILE A 40 -19.07 14.62 -10.23
CA ILE A 40 -18.43 13.89 -9.12
C ILE A 40 -19.19 12.59 -8.83
N ALA A 41 -20.52 12.66 -8.77
CA ALA A 41 -21.35 11.47 -8.55
C ALA A 41 -21.20 10.44 -9.68
N LEU A 42 -21.14 10.88 -10.94
CA LEU A 42 -20.94 10.00 -12.09
C LEU A 42 -19.60 9.27 -12.02
N ALA A 43 -18.51 10.00 -11.82
CA ALA A 43 -17.17 9.42 -11.70
C ALA A 43 -17.07 8.42 -10.54
N SER A 44 -17.75 8.71 -9.42
CA SER A 44 -17.83 7.78 -8.27
C SER A 44 -18.56 6.49 -8.64
N LEU A 45 -19.72 6.59 -9.32
CA LEU A 45 -20.49 5.43 -9.76
C LEU A 45 -19.75 4.59 -10.81
N GLU A 46 -19.05 5.21 -11.74
CA GLU A 46 -18.24 4.52 -12.75
C GLU A 46 -17.11 3.71 -12.10
N ARG A 47 -16.41 4.31 -11.13
CA ARG A 47 -15.36 3.64 -10.38
C ARG A 47 -15.91 2.47 -9.57
N GLU A 48 -17.06 2.64 -8.93
CA GLU A 48 -17.72 1.59 -8.16
C GLU A 48 -18.22 0.44 -9.04
N ARG A 49 -18.67 0.73 -10.28
CA ARG A 49 -19.01 -0.30 -11.26
C ARG A 49 -17.79 -1.16 -11.61
N VAL A 50 -16.66 -0.53 -11.92
CA VAL A 50 -15.40 -1.23 -12.25
C VAL A 50 -14.95 -2.11 -11.08
N ARG A 51 -14.97 -1.58 -9.85
CA ARG A 51 -14.63 -2.34 -8.63
C ARG A 51 -15.52 -3.57 -8.46
N HIS A 52 -16.83 -3.45 -8.66
CA HIS A 52 -17.76 -4.57 -8.56
C HIS A 52 -17.57 -5.62 -9.67
N GLU A 53 -17.34 -5.20 -10.91
CA GLU A 53 -17.06 -6.11 -12.03
C GLU A 53 -15.77 -6.89 -11.80
N HIS A 54 -14.71 -6.19 -11.34
CA HIS A 54 -13.46 -6.81 -10.95
C HIS A 54 -13.65 -7.83 -9.82
N ALA A 55 -14.39 -7.49 -8.76
CA ALA A 55 -14.68 -8.40 -7.66
C ALA A 55 -15.39 -9.68 -8.14
N LYS A 56 -16.42 -9.54 -8.98
CA LYS A 56 -17.15 -10.69 -9.57
C LYS A 56 -16.24 -11.58 -10.40
N TRP A 57 -15.41 -10.98 -11.25
CA TRP A 57 -14.44 -11.72 -12.05
C TRP A 57 -13.43 -12.45 -11.16
N SER A 58 -12.81 -11.76 -10.21
CA SER A 58 -11.83 -12.31 -9.27
C SER A 58 -12.41 -13.46 -8.44
N ASP A 59 -13.66 -13.35 -7.97
CA ASP A 59 -14.34 -14.42 -7.26
C ASP A 59 -14.57 -15.64 -8.16
N SER A 60 -14.96 -15.42 -9.42
CA SER A 60 -15.16 -16.50 -10.40
C SER A 60 -13.87 -17.20 -10.82
N THR A 61 -12.76 -16.46 -10.88
CA THR A 61 -11.47 -16.95 -11.37
C THR A 61 -10.65 -17.62 -10.28
N PHE A 62 -10.60 -17.02 -9.09
CA PHE A 62 -9.71 -17.46 -8.01
C PHE A 62 -10.44 -18.14 -6.85
N GLY A 63 -11.76 -18.01 -6.77
CA GLY A 63 -12.57 -18.59 -5.69
C GLY A 63 -12.30 -17.98 -4.32
N CYS A 64 -12.46 -18.80 -3.27
CA CYS A 64 -12.38 -18.39 -1.87
C CYS A 64 -10.92 -18.34 -1.38
N VAL A 65 -10.16 -17.35 -1.87
CA VAL A 65 -8.81 -17.02 -1.40
C VAL A 65 -8.82 -15.79 -0.50
N GLY A 66 -7.88 -15.75 0.46
CA GLY A 66 -7.70 -14.64 1.39
C GLY A 66 -6.88 -13.47 0.82
N PRO A 67 -6.66 -12.41 1.61
CA PRO A 67 -6.05 -11.16 1.14
C PRO A 67 -4.54 -11.23 0.87
N ILE A 68 -3.85 -12.26 1.39
CA ILE A 68 -2.38 -12.35 1.36
C ILE A 68 -1.83 -12.51 -0.07
N GLY A 69 -2.51 -13.27 -0.93
CA GLY A 69 -2.09 -13.46 -2.32
C GLY A 69 -2.06 -12.14 -3.10
N PRO A 70 -3.18 -11.40 -3.16
CA PRO A 70 -3.23 -10.07 -3.77
C PRO A 70 -2.21 -9.08 -3.18
N LEU A 71 -1.97 -9.09 -1.86
CA LEU A 71 -0.97 -8.21 -1.24
C LEU A 71 0.47 -8.54 -1.67
N LYS A 72 0.81 -9.84 -1.78
CA LYS A 72 2.13 -10.25 -2.30
C LYS A 72 2.30 -9.89 -3.77
N HIS A 73 1.22 -9.94 -4.54
CA HIS A 73 1.23 -9.52 -5.94
C HIS A 73 1.37 -8.00 -6.03
N LEU A 74 0.66 -7.23 -5.20
CA LEU A 74 0.74 -5.76 -5.15
C LEU A 74 2.18 -5.27 -4.96
N SER A 75 3.00 -5.98 -4.16
CA SER A 75 4.42 -5.64 -4.00
C SER A 75 5.24 -5.75 -5.29
N LYS A 76 4.86 -6.64 -6.22
CA LYS A 76 5.51 -6.76 -7.53
C LYS A 76 5.07 -5.67 -8.49
N GLU A 77 3.76 -5.45 -8.59
CA GLU A 77 3.18 -4.37 -9.42
C GLU A 77 3.68 -2.99 -8.98
N ALA A 78 3.94 -2.79 -7.69
CA ALA A 78 4.56 -1.56 -7.21
C ALA A 78 5.99 -1.33 -7.74
N LEU A 79 6.76 -2.41 -7.97
CA LEU A 79 8.08 -2.32 -8.58
C LEU A 79 7.99 -2.10 -10.09
N GLU A 80 7.02 -2.72 -10.76
CA GLU A 80 6.75 -2.55 -12.19
C GLU A 80 6.30 -1.10 -12.47
N ALA A 81 5.34 -0.57 -11.71
CA ALA A 81 4.92 0.83 -11.76
C ALA A 81 6.05 1.82 -11.45
N ALA A 82 6.99 1.47 -10.56
CA ALA A 82 8.15 2.31 -10.27
C ALA A 82 9.17 2.33 -11.43
N ALA A 83 9.28 1.23 -12.18
CA ALA A 83 10.14 1.14 -13.36
C ALA A 83 9.52 1.84 -14.59
N GLU A 84 8.20 1.76 -14.73
CA GLU A 84 7.45 2.31 -15.87
C GLU A 84 6.31 3.24 -15.40
N PRO A 85 6.61 4.39 -14.77
CA PRO A 85 5.60 5.25 -14.15
C PRO A 85 4.60 5.87 -15.13
N ASP A 86 4.95 5.92 -16.41
CA ASP A 86 4.09 6.41 -17.50
C ASP A 86 3.10 5.33 -18.00
N ASP A 87 3.26 4.06 -17.60
CA ASP A 87 2.33 2.99 -17.97
C ASP A 87 1.14 2.93 -17.01
N LEU A 88 -0.04 3.32 -17.50
CA LEU A 88 -1.27 3.31 -16.73
C LEU A 88 -1.76 1.91 -16.35
N SER A 89 -1.35 0.84 -17.03
CA SER A 89 -1.77 -0.52 -16.63
C SER A 89 -1.20 -0.91 -15.28
N GLU A 90 0.05 -0.59 -15.00
CA GLU A 90 0.72 -0.90 -13.72
C GLU A 90 0.01 -0.25 -12.53
N TRP A 91 -0.43 1.00 -12.71
CA TRP A 91 -1.26 1.70 -11.72
C TRP A 91 -2.64 1.06 -11.56
N ALA A 92 -3.23 0.58 -12.65
CA ALA A 92 -4.52 -0.10 -12.61
C ALA A 92 -4.42 -1.44 -11.87
N ASP A 93 -3.37 -2.22 -12.11
CA ASP A 93 -3.11 -3.48 -11.43
C ASP A 93 -2.94 -3.29 -9.92
N MET A 94 -2.18 -2.27 -9.50
CA MET A 94 -2.10 -1.90 -8.08
C MET A 94 -3.48 -1.61 -7.46
N GLN A 95 -4.34 -0.87 -8.16
CA GLN A 95 -5.68 -0.53 -7.67
C GLN A 95 -6.57 -1.77 -7.56
N PHE A 96 -6.55 -2.64 -8.57
CA PHE A 96 -7.30 -3.88 -8.55
C PHE A 96 -6.88 -4.78 -7.41
N LEU A 97 -5.57 -5.00 -7.22
CA LEU A 97 -5.03 -5.84 -6.16
C LEU A 97 -5.31 -5.28 -4.76
N LEU A 98 -5.25 -3.96 -4.58
CA LEU A 98 -5.57 -3.34 -3.31
C LEU A 98 -7.06 -3.48 -2.95
N TRP A 99 -7.98 -3.22 -3.90
CA TRP A 99 -9.41 -3.47 -3.67
C TRP A 99 -9.67 -4.95 -3.41
N ASP A 100 -8.97 -5.83 -4.13
CA ASP A 100 -9.10 -7.27 -4.01
C ASP A 100 -8.72 -7.73 -2.58
N ALA A 101 -7.57 -7.27 -2.09
CA ALA A 101 -7.10 -7.53 -0.74
C ALA A 101 -8.08 -6.98 0.31
N GLN A 102 -8.52 -5.73 0.18
CA GLN A 102 -9.43 -5.10 1.15
C GLN A 102 -10.74 -5.88 1.30
N ARG A 103 -11.42 -6.21 0.18
CA ARG A 103 -12.68 -6.95 0.25
C ARG A 103 -12.48 -8.37 0.80
N ARG A 104 -11.38 -9.05 0.45
CA ARG A 104 -11.07 -10.41 0.96
C ARG A 104 -10.71 -10.41 2.44
N ALA A 105 -10.23 -9.29 2.96
CA ALA A 105 -10.01 -9.07 4.38
C ALA A 105 -11.31 -8.71 5.13
N GLY A 106 -12.44 -8.53 4.43
CA GLY A 106 -13.71 -8.11 5.00
C GLY A 106 -13.75 -6.64 5.40
N ILE A 107 -12.85 -5.81 4.86
CA ILE A 107 -12.77 -4.38 5.18
C ILE A 107 -13.80 -3.63 4.34
N SER A 108 -14.69 -2.89 4.99
CA SER A 108 -15.66 -2.02 4.33
C SER A 108 -15.08 -0.66 3.96
N ASP A 109 -15.70 0.01 2.98
CA ASP A 109 -15.33 1.37 2.57
C ASP A 109 -15.42 2.38 3.73
N ALA A 110 -16.37 2.21 4.65
CA ALA A 110 -16.50 3.08 5.83
C ALA A 110 -15.34 2.87 6.82
N GLU A 111 -14.93 1.62 7.05
CA GLU A 111 -13.83 1.29 7.96
C GLU A 111 -12.49 1.80 7.42
N ILE A 112 -12.20 1.56 6.14
CA ILE A 112 -10.94 2.04 5.55
C ILE A 112 -10.91 3.57 5.47
N THR A 113 -12.04 4.22 5.16
CA THR A 113 -12.12 5.69 5.15
C THR A 113 -11.84 6.28 6.53
N ALA A 114 -12.47 5.74 7.59
CA ALA A 114 -12.21 6.18 8.96
C ALA A 114 -10.74 5.93 9.38
N ALA A 115 -10.16 4.80 8.97
CA ALA A 115 -8.75 4.49 9.22
C ALA A 115 -7.82 5.48 8.50
N MET A 116 -8.12 5.83 7.24
CA MET A 116 -7.38 6.82 6.46
C MET A 116 -7.45 8.22 7.08
N GLU A 117 -8.63 8.67 7.52
CA GLU A 117 -8.79 9.96 8.20
C GLU A 117 -7.96 10.05 9.48
N ASN A 118 -7.98 9.00 10.30
CA ASN A 118 -7.20 8.94 11.53
C ASN A 118 -5.69 8.91 11.23
N LYS A 119 -5.27 8.12 10.24
CA LYS A 119 -3.86 8.02 9.85
C LYS A 119 -3.34 9.33 9.26
N LEU A 120 -4.18 10.06 8.51
CA LEU A 120 -3.84 11.36 7.94
C LEU A 120 -3.55 12.39 9.03
N LYS A 121 -4.39 12.47 10.08
CA LYS A 121 -4.15 13.36 11.23
C LYS A 121 -2.79 13.09 11.87
N ILE A 122 -2.49 11.81 12.15
CA ILE A 122 -1.20 11.39 12.71
C ILE A 122 -0.05 11.78 11.77
N ASN A 123 -0.19 11.58 10.46
CA ASN A 123 0.86 11.90 9.49
C ASN A 123 1.15 13.40 9.37
N MET A 124 0.13 14.25 9.52
CA MET A 124 0.28 15.72 9.52
C MET A 124 1.01 16.26 10.74
N GLU A 125 0.97 15.54 11.87
CA GLU A 125 1.64 15.91 13.12
C GLU A 125 3.10 15.42 13.18
N ARG A 126 3.50 14.52 12.28
CA ARG A 126 4.86 13.94 12.26
C ARG A 126 5.89 14.90 11.67
N GLN A 127 7.13 14.73 12.12
CA GLN A 127 8.29 15.32 11.46
C GLN A 127 8.75 14.41 10.31
N TRP A 128 9.10 15.02 9.19
CA TRP A 128 9.52 14.34 7.97
C TRP A 128 10.89 14.87 7.52
N PRO A 129 11.77 14.00 6.99
CA PRO A 129 13.04 14.44 6.46
C PRO A 129 12.85 15.28 5.18
N GLU A 130 13.92 15.98 4.80
CA GLU A 130 13.93 16.78 3.57
C GLU A 130 13.56 15.96 2.33
N PRO A 131 12.83 16.56 1.38
CA PRO A 131 12.47 15.90 0.16
C PRO A 131 13.63 15.35 -0.67
N LYS A 132 13.58 14.05 -0.97
CA LYS A 132 14.39 13.41 -2.02
C LYS A 132 13.46 12.78 -3.05
N ASP A 133 13.84 12.91 -4.31
CA ASP A 133 13.13 12.34 -5.45
C ASP A 133 13.54 10.88 -5.65
N GLY A 134 12.60 10.03 -6.06
CA GLY A 134 12.81 8.58 -6.24
C GLY A 134 13.01 7.75 -4.97
N GLU A 135 13.16 8.37 -3.79
CA GLU A 135 13.46 7.68 -2.53
C GLU A 135 12.26 7.66 -1.57
N PRO A 136 12.01 6.54 -0.87
CA PRO A 136 10.97 6.46 0.15
C PRO A 136 11.29 7.41 1.32
N ARG A 137 10.25 8.03 1.88
CA ARG A 137 10.37 8.88 3.07
C ARG A 137 9.73 8.23 4.26
N LEU A 138 10.54 8.03 5.28
CA LEU A 138 10.09 7.53 6.57
C LEU A 138 10.04 8.71 7.54
N HIS A 139 8.94 8.81 8.31
CA HIS A 139 8.82 9.79 9.38
C HIS A 139 10.00 9.69 10.35
N ILE A 140 10.47 10.85 10.82
CA ILE A 140 11.49 10.92 11.87
C ILE A 140 10.81 10.45 13.16
N LYS A 141 11.23 9.29 13.66
CA LYS A 141 10.96 8.92 15.05
C LYS A 141 11.90 9.77 15.90
N GLU A 142 11.39 10.55 16.85
CA GLU A 142 12.27 11.10 17.88
C GLU A 142 13.04 9.91 18.49
N PRO A 143 14.36 10.01 18.72
CA PRO A 143 15.07 8.99 19.46
C PRO A 143 14.41 8.92 20.83
N GLY A 144 13.50 7.96 20.97
CA GLY A 144 12.78 7.73 22.19
C GLY A 144 13.82 7.52 23.27
N ASN A 145 13.65 8.24 24.36
CA ASN A 145 14.39 8.13 25.61
C ASN A 145 14.15 6.76 26.30
N SER A 146 13.92 5.71 25.52
CA SER A 146 14.05 4.33 25.95
C SER A 146 15.55 4.07 26.04
N PRO A 147 16.09 3.64 27.18
CA PRO A 147 17.41 3.05 27.16
C PRO A 147 17.31 1.90 26.16
N VAL A 148 18.00 2.02 25.03
CA VAL A 148 18.34 0.87 24.20
C VAL A 148 19.18 0.02 25.14
N THR A 149 18.54 -0.89 25.86
CA THR A 149 19.25 -2.01 26.43
C THR A 149 19.84 -2.73 25.23
N PRO A 150 21.17 -2.87 25.12
CA PRO A 150 21.83 -3.58 24.01
C PRO A 150 21.37 -5.04 23.83
N ASP A 151 20.49 -5.52 24.72
CA ASP A 151 20.07 -6.91 24.88
C ASP A 151 18.69 -7.23 24.23
N GLY A 152 18.16 -6.36 23.34
CA GLY A 152 16.79 -6.46 22.83
C GLY A 152 16.65 -6.73 21.33
N TRP A 153 15.51 -7.32 20.94
CA TRP A 153 15.07 -7.42 19.54
C TRP A 153 14.65 -6.05 18.99
N ILE A 154 15.10 -5.73 17.78
CA ILE A 154 14.83 -4.53 17.00
C ILE A 154 14.00 -4.94 15.79
N SER A 155 12.82 -4.37 15.61
CA SER A 155 12.03 -4.66 14.42
C SER A 155 12.71 -4.10 13.16
N CYS A 156 12.72 -4.85 12.07
CA CYS A 156 13.21 -4.37 10.76
C CYS A 156 12.41 -3.16 10.26
N SER A 157 11.16 -3.00 10.71
CA SER A 157 10.33 -1.82 10.43
C SER A 157 10.74 -0.57 11.24
N GLU A 158 11.56 -0.75 12.29
CA GLU A 158 12.05 0.33 13.14
C GLU A 158 13.43 0.80 12.72
N LEU A 159 14.33 -0.14 12.48
CA LEU A 159 15.72 0.11 12.10
C LEU A 159 16.24 -1.11 11.36
N MET A 160 16.98 -0.90 10.28
CA MET A 160 17.74 -1.97 9.61
C MET A 160 19.18 -2.00 10.13
N PRO A 161 19.86 -3.16 10.11
CA PRO A 161 21.29 -3.21 10.40
C PRO A 161 22.09 -2.36 9.41
N ASP A 162 23.32 -2.00 9.79
CA ASP A 162 24.27 -1.39 8.88
C ASP A 162 24.75 -2.40 7.83
N ASP A 163 25.13 -1.92 6.64
CA ASP A 163 25.64 -2.78 5.58
C ASP A 163 26.92 -3.52 6.02
N GLY A 164 26.95 -4.83 5.80
CA GLY A 164 27.99 -5.74 6.27
C GLY A 164 27.85 -6.17 7.75
N GLN A 165 26.88 -5.65 8.49
CA GLN A 165 26.69 -5.98 9.91
C GLN A 165 26.21 -7.43 10.10
N HIS A 166 26.80 -8.10 11.08
CA HIS A 166 26.39 -9.43 11.50
C HIS A 166 25.44 -9.35 12.69
N VAL A 167 24.31 -10.04 12.59
CA VAL A 167 23.18 -9.95 13.52
C VAL A 167 22.54 -11.32 13.75
N ILE A 168 21.70 -11.41 14.78
CA ILE A 168 20.75 -12.50 14.95
C ILE A 168 19.40 -12.02 14.41
N ILE A 169 18.70 -12.83 13.63
CA ILE A 169 17.41 -12.51 13.00
C ILE A 169 16.30 -13.44 13.48
N LEU A 170 15.07 -12.94 13.51
CA LEU A 170 13.83 -13.71 13.61
C LEU A 170 13.17 -13.74 12.24
N CYS A 171 13.04 -14.93 11.65
CA CYS A 171 12.41 -15.13 10.36
C CYS A 171 11.27 -16.15 10.40
N ASP A 172 10.30 -15.97 9.50
CA ASP A 172 9.03 -16.72 9.43
C ASP A 172 8.28 -16.81 10.78
N GLY A 173 8.53 -15.87 11.71
CA GLY A 173 7.93 -15.83 13.04
C GLY A 173 8.33 -16.98 13.98
N ALA A 174 9.28 -17.83 13.60
CA ALA A 174 9.62 -19.04 14.36
C ALA A 174 11.12 -19.39 14.38
N PHE A 175 11.91 -18.94 13.40
CA PHE A 175 13.32 -19.31 13.29
C PHE A 175 14.21 -18.18 13.75
N VAL A 176 15.18 -18.51 14.61
CA VAL A 176 16.23 -17.59 15.06
C VAL A 176 17.55 -18.01 14.42
N LEU A 177 18.09 -17.16 13.55
CA LEU A 177 19.27 -17.46 12.75
C LEU A 177 20.35 -16.39 12.91
N TYR A 178 21.60 -16.77 12.64
CA TYR A 178 22.67 -15.81 12.40
C TYR A 178 22.62 -15.37 10.93
N ALA A 179 22.75 -14.06 10.69
CA ALA A 179 22.80 -13.52 9.33
C ALA A 179 23.76 -12.33 9.21
N GLN A 180 24.25 -12.11 7.99
CA GLN A 180 24.88 -10.87 7.59
C GLN A 180 23.89 -10.04 6.76
N TYR A 181 23.73 -8.76 7.09
CA TYR A 181 22.95 -7.84 6.28
C TYR A 181 23.83 -7.22 5.19
N ARG A 182 23.44 -7.35 3.92
CA ARG A 182 24.14 -6.78 2.76
C ARG A 182 23.15 -6.38 1.69
N ASP A 183 23.34 -5.21 1.09
CA ASP A 183 22.59 -4.76 -0.09
C ASP A 183 21.05 -4.85 0.08
N GLY A 184 20.53 -4.60 1.29
CA GLY A 184 19.09 -4.66 1.56
C GLY A 184 18.54 -6.03 1.95
N GLU A 185 19.39 -7.07 1.98
CA GLU A 185 18.99 -8.45 2.20
C GLU A 185 19.75 -9.09 3.38
N PHE A 186 19.14 -10.11 4.00
CA PHE A 186 19.78 -10.91 5.04
C PHE A 186 20.27 -12.23 4.46
N PHE A 187 21.54 -12.55 4.71
CA PHE A 187 22.17 -13.80 4.27
C PHE A 187 22.57 -14.64 5.46
N ASP A 188 22.00 -15.84 5.58
CA ASP A 188 22.34 -16.84 6.59
C ASP A 188 23.18 -17.97 5.99
N ILE A 189 23.87 -18.71 6.85
CA ILE A 189 24.69 -19.86 6.44
C ILE A 189 24.00 -21.14 6.89
N VAL A 190 23.65 -21.97 5.91
CA VAL A 190 23.06 -23.30 6.14
C VAL A 190 24.11 -24.39 5.91
N ARG A 191 24.01 -25.48 6.67
CA ARG A 191 24.87 -26.65 6.53
C ARG A 191 24.10 -27.78 5.85
N ASN A 192 24.70 -28.37 4.82
CA ASN A 192 24.20 -29.59 4.19
C ASN A 192 25.33 -30.63 4.12
N GLY A 193 25.27 -31.66 4.97
CA GLY A 193 26.38 -32.60 5.13
C GLY A 193 27.61 -31.93 5.74
N ASP A 194 28.75 -31.98 5.05
CA ASP A 194 30.00 -31.34 5.47
C ASP A 194 30.26 -29.99 4.76
N GLU A 195 29.32 -29.53 3.94
CA GLU A 195 29.43 -28.28 3.20
C GLU A 195 28.54 -27.19 3.81
N PHE A 196 29.04 -25.95 3.77
CA PHE A 196 28.33 -24.75 4.18
C PHE A 196 27.98 -23.93 2.95
N PHE A 197 26.74 -23.44 2.90
CA PHE A 197 26.25 -22.61 1.82
C PHE A 197 25.59 -21.38 2.40
N GLU A 198 25.81 -20.24 1.75
CA GLU A 198 25.09 -19.01 2.04
C GLU A 198 23.73 -19.05 1.34
N THR A 199 22.69 -18.63 2.04
CA THR A 199 21.32 -18.51 1.51
C THR A 199 20.71 -17.19 1.97
N GLN A 200 19.74 -16.70 1.20
CA GLN A 200 18.98 -15.51 1.56
C GLN A 200 17.86 -15.89 2.53
N SER A 201 17.82 -15.20 3.67
CA SER A 201 16.75 -15.30 4.66
C SER A 201 15.51 -14.52 4.20
N ARG A 202 14.34 -15.16 4.27
CA ARG A 202 13.05 -14.58 3.86
C ARG A 202 12.20 -14.25 5.09
N ASN A 203 11.30 -13.28 4.95
CA ASN A 203 10.34 -12.88 5.99
C ASN A 203 11.01 -12.57 7.34
N VAL A 204 12.12 -11.84 7.32
CA VAL A 204 12.78 -11.34 8.55
C VAL A 204 11.93 -10.23 9.15
N THR A 205 11.55 -10.36 10.42
CA THR A 205 10.70 -9.38 11.11
C THR A 205 11.49 -8.54 12.11
N ASP A 206 12.47 -9.15 12.77
CA ASP A 206 13.23 -8.56 13.86
C ASP A 206 14.69 -9.03 13.82
N TRP A 207 15.60 -8.20 14.30
CA TRP A 207 17.02 -8.53 14.45
C TRP A 207 17.55 -8.07 15.81
N MET A 208 18.66 -8.62 16.26
CA MET A 208 19.38 -8.14 17.43
C MET A 208 20.90 -8.21 17.20
N GLN A 209 21.64 -7.37 17.90
CA GLN A 209 23.09 -7.39 17.86
C GLN A 209 23.64 -8.72 18.41
N LEU A 210 24.77 -9.17 17.87
CA LEU A 210 25.46 -10.35 18.40
C LEU A 210 25.92 -10.08 19.84
N PRO A 211 25.64 -11.00 20.78
CA PRO A 211 26.17 -10.87 22.13
C PRO A 211 27.69 -11.00 22.11
N GLU A 212 28.36 -10.27 22.99
CA GLU A 212 29.79 -10.44 23.22
C GLU A 212 30.09 -11.89 23.65
N PRO A 213 31.14 -12.53 23.10
CA PRO A 213 31.52 -13.86 23.51
C PRO A 213 31.92 -13.87 25.00
N PRO A 214 31.68 -14.97 25.72
CA PRO A 214 32.12 -15.09 27.10
C PRO A 214 33.65 -14.95 27.20
N LEU A 215 34.11 -14.14 28.15
CA LEU A 215 35.52 -13.93 28.52
C LEU A 215 36.13 -15.16 29.21
#